data_AF-A0A7J7IMD8-F1
#
_entry.id   AF-A0A7J7IMD8-F1
#
_cell.length_a   1.000
_cell.length_b   1.000
_cell.length_c   1.000
_cell.angle_alpha   90.00
_cell.angle_beta   90.00
_cell.angle_gamma   90.00
#
_symmetry.space_group_name_H-M   'P 1'
#
loop_
_entity.id
_entity.type
_entity.pdbx_description
1 polymer ?
#
loop_
_entity_poly.entity_id
_entity_poly.type
_entity_poly.pdbx_seq_one_letter_code
_entity_poly.pdbx_strand_id
1 'polypeptide(L)'
;MPATCRPVSMSPASLEEQSSWSDHTEDEDHDPAWFASSREAPSTFMTRTPPLPPPSLEQERELCRALLAAFPDQVARRMEPDQVYQWRQEHPQTSGGILFRCPVWDADEHPTKMPFIARVSRYCPVDPSRDTARYLLYTELTVEDPEQAEVAGKSPTVAVATMRGVTRIEPHWLATMGRPPLVRYGEVVGELAPPRYDAQMDQVMAWIRTFYSREAWPLPVRWMPLPSVIQESPTRLIDQRERRLCLFARALLERQVLASFPPMECCGRLRPSSAVLTWDTDLEHSSGSAARVPAYRQHRAAVLWLAALRRHRVERRCTLLEQWQRDPQFLLDEFLLWVPASDQEVLQKNWTSMTAVICRSSSETRERA
;
A
#
# COMPACT_ATOMS: atom_id res chain seq x y z
N MET A 1 24.25 17.90 50.13
CA MET A 1 23.71 18.46 51.38
C MET A 1 23.38 19.94 51.12
N PRO A 2 22.20 20.42 51.55
CA PRO A 2 21.27 21.11 50.66
C PRO A 2 20.90 22.53 51.13
N ALA A 3 20.32 23.33 50.22
CA ALA A 3 19.47 24.47 50.52
C ALA A 3 18.32 24.46 49.50
N THR A 4 17.20 23.81 49.82
CA THR A 4 15.97 24.35 50.42
C THR A 4 15.07 25.11 49.45
N CYS A 5 14.03 24.37 49.05
CA CYS A 5 12.68 24.75 48.65
C CYS A 5 12.21 26.16 49.01
N ARG A 6 11.39 26.75 48.12
CA ARG A 6 9.99 27.03 48.48
C ARG A 6 9.05 26.98 47.26
N PRO A 7 7.79 26.55 47.47
CA PRO A 7 6.79 26.30 46.44
C PRO A 7 5.86 27.50 46.24
N VAL A 8 5.16 27.53 45.11
CA VAL A 8 3.99 28.38 44.92
C VAL A 8 2.77 27.47 44.80
N SER A 9 1.94 27.49 45.84
CA SER A 9 0.56 27.01 45.83
C SER A 9 -0.33 28.16 46.25
N MET A 10 -1.40 28.41 45.50
CA MET A 10 -2.77 28.72 45.93
C MET A 10 -3.54 29.16 44.67
N SER A 11 -4.43 28.34 44.12
CA SER A 11 -5.81 28.01 44.55
C SER A 11 -6.86 28.86 43.81
N PRO A 12 -8.12 28.40 43.73
CA PRO A 12 -8.85 28.27 42.47
C PRO A 12 -9.95 29.32 42.32
N ALA A 13 -10.25 29.69 41.08
CA ALA A 13 -11.45 30.44 40.75
C ALA A 13 -12.40 29.53 39.99
N SER A 14 -13.37 29.01 40.73
CA SER A 14 -14.61 28.43 40.26
C SER A 14 -15.39 29.48 39.46
N LEU A 15 -15.86 29.13 38.26
CA LEU A 15 -17.02 29.77 37.64
C LEU A 15 -17.81 28.67 36.92
N GLU A 16 -18.87 28.27 37.59
CA GLU A 16 -19.99 27.52 37.05
C GLU A 16 -20.68 28.39 35.98
N GLU A 17 -20.69 27.94 34.73
CA GLU A 17 -21.66 28.42 33.75
C GLU A 17 -22.72 27.33 33.57
N GLN A 18 -23.74 27.43 34.42
CA GLN A 18 -25.03 26.77 34.23
C GLN A 18 -25.74 27.46 33.06
N SER A 19 -25.72 26.83 31.89
CA SER A 19 -26.52 27.27 30.75
C SER A 19 -27.98 26.84 30.95
N SER A 20 -28.75 27.79 31.48
CA SER A 20 -30.20 27.81 31.55
C SER A 20 -30.78 27.87 30.14
N TRP A 21 -31.36 26.77 29.66
CA TRP A 21 -32.20 26.78 28.47
C TRP A 21 -33.58 27.28 28.87
N SER A 22 -33.79 28.58 28.65
CA SER A 22 -35.08 29.22 28.82
C SER A 22 -35.96 28.94 27.61
N ASP A 23 -37.15 28.47 27.96
CA ASP A 23 -38.32 28.16 27.16
C ASP A 23 -38.77 29.39 26.34
N HIS A 24 -38.59 29.33 25.02
CA HIS A 24 -39.26 30.20 24.06
C HIS A 24 -40.06 29.32 23.10
N THR A 25 -41.29 29.04 23.53
CA THR A 25 -42.38 28.58 22.68
C THR A 25 -42.96 29.80 21.96
N GLU A 26 -42.43 30.10 20.78
CA GLU A 26 -43.10 30.99 19.83
C GLU A 26 -43.91 30.13 18.87
N ASP A 27 -45.22 30.44 18.87
CA ASP A 27 -46.25 29.96 17.98
C ASP A 27 -45.85 30.16 16.51
N GLU A 28 -45.63 29.05 15.79
CA GLU A 28 -45.77 29.04 14.34
C GLU A 28 -47.05 28.27 13.96
N ASP A 29 -48.03 29.04 13.53
CA ASP A 29 -49.21 28.59 12.79
C ASP A 29 -48.80 27.61 11.68
N HIS A 30 -49.07 26.32 11.88
CA HIS A 30 -49.00 25.31 10.84
C HIS A 30 -50.41 24.96 10.37
N ASP A 31 -50.69 25.41 9.15
CA ASP A 31 -51.84 25.09 8.31
C ASP A 31 -52.23 23.59 8.39
N PRO A 32 -53.46 23.23 8.82
CA PRO A 32 -53.86 21.83 8.96
C PRO A 32 -54.32 21.18 7.63
N ALA A 33 -53.95 21.73 6.49
CA ALA A 33 -54.49 21.34 5.18
C ALA A 33 -53.69 20.29 4.40
N TRP A 34 -52.54 19.79 4.91
CA TRP A 34 -51.75 18.77 4.18
C TRP A 34 -52.16 17.32 4.47
N PHE A 35 -52.94 17.05 5.53
CA PHE A 35 -53.36 15.70 5.92
C PHE A 35 -54.70 15.26 5.31
N ALA A 36 -54.95 15.53 4.03
CA ALA A 36 -56.13 15.00 3.35
C ALA A 36 -55.98 14.86 1.83
N SER A 37 -54.81 14.44 1.32
CA SER A 37 -54.68 14.08 -0.10
C SER A 37 -53.57 13.05 -0.39
N SER A 38 -53.56 11.94 0.35
CA SER A 38 -52.68 10.77 0.07
C SER A 38 -53.44 9.44 0.11
N ARG A 39 -54.68 9.43 -0.39
CA ARG A 39 -55.41 8.19 -0.73
C ARG A 39 -55.58 8.12 -2.24
N GLU A 40 -54.46 7.88 -2.92
CA GLU A 40 -54.34 7.31 -4.27
C GLU A 40 -52.88 7.43 -4.73
N ALA A 41 -51.94 6.93 -3.91
CA ALA A 41 -50.68 6.49 -4.48
C ALA A 41 -51.00 5.20 -5.24
N PRO A 42 -50.76 5.11 -6.56
CA PRO A 42 -50.90 3.84 -7.25
C PRO A 42 -49.98 2.85 -6.53
N SER A 43 -50.56 1.71 -6.15
CA SER A 43 -49.82 0.53 -5.73
C SER A 43 -48.94 0.12 -6.90
N THR A 44 -47.80 0.77 -7.03
CA THR A 44 -46.73 0.36 -7.94
C THR A 44 -46.23 -0.93 -7.32
N PHE A 45 -46.85 -2.02 -7.79
CA PHE A 45 -46.39 -3.38 -7.64
C PHE A 45 -44.88 -3.36 -7.49
N MET A 46 -44.37 -3.83 -6.34
CA MET A 46 -42.98 -4.22 -6.19
C MET A 46 -42.71 -5.21 -7.33
N THR A 47 -42.20 -4.70 -8.45
CA THR A 47 -41.73 -5.51 -9.56
C THR A 47 -40.60 -6.32 -8.98
N ARG A 48 -40.91 -7.57 -8.63
CA ARG A 48 -39.95 -8.56 -8.13
C ARG A 48 -38.80 -8.57 -9.11
N THR A 49 -37.68 -7.99 -8.72
CA THR A 49 -36.44 -8.09 -9.47
C THR A 49 -36.20 -9.58 -9.67
N PRO A 50 -36.00 -10.05 -10.91
CA PRO A 50 -35.76 -11.46 -11.15
C PRO A 50 -34.52 -11.90 -10.33
N PRO A 51 -34.47 -13.16 -9.88
CA PRO A 51 -33.31 -13.66 -9.16
C PRO A 51 -32.05 -13.47 -10.01
N LEU A 52 -30.98 -13.01 -9.39
CA LEU A 52 -29.71 -12.82 -10.09
C LEU A 52 -29.21 -14.16 -10.62
N PRO A 53 -28.63 -14.19 -11.84
CA PRO A 53 -27.96 -15.38 -12.33
C PRO A 53 -26.74 -15.72 -11.44
N PRO A 54 -26.29 -16.98 -11.42
CA PRO A 54 -25.07 -17.34 -10.72
C PRO A 54 -23.87 -16.54 -11.28
N PRO A 55 -22.97 -16.07 -10.41
CA PRO A 55 -21.81 -15.30 -10.85
C PRO A 55 -20.83 -16.16 -11.67
N SER A 56 -20.09 -15.51 -12.56
CA SER A 56 -18.93 -16.13 -13.19
C SER A 56 -17.75 -16.22 -12.22
N LEU A 57 -16.74 -17.05 -12.53
CA LEU A 57 -15.51 -17.16 -11.72
C LEU A 57 -14.76 -15.83 -11.58
N GLU A 58 -14.82 -14.98 -12.61
CA GLU A 58 -14.21 -13.65 -12.55
C GLU A 58 -15.00 -12.73 -11.62
N GLN A 59 -16.33 -12.75 -11.70
CA GLN A 59 -17.20 -12.00 -10.78
C GLN A 59 -17.00 -12.47 -9.33
N GLU A 60 -16.89 -13.77 -9.08
CA GLU A 60 -16.58 -14.32 -7.75
C GLU A 60 -15.24 -13.80 -7.23
N ARG A 61 -14.20 -13.76 -8.07
CA ARG A 61 -12.89 -13.20 -7.70
C ARG A 61 -12.98 -11.72 -7.36
N GLU A 62 -13.67 -10.92 -8.18
CA GLU A 62 -13.84 -9.49 -7.90
C GLU A 62 -14.65 -9.25 -6.63
N LEU A 63 -15.69 -10.06 -6.38
CA LEU A 63 -16.44 -10.01 -5.12
C LEU A 63 -15.53 -10.35 -3.92
N CYS A 64 -14.68 -11.37 -4.03
CA CYS A 64 -13.71 -11.70 -2.97
C CYS A 64 -12.71 -10.57 -2.75
N ARG A 65 -12.27 -9.89 -3.81
CA ARG A 65 -11.39 -8.71 -3.70
C ARG A 65 -12.09 -7.53 -3.04
N ALA A 66 -13.36 -7.28 -3.39
CA ALA A 66 -14.17 -6.26 -2.76
C ALA A 66 -14.37 -6.53 -1.26
N LEU A 67 -14.62 -7.78 -0.89
CA LEU A 67 -14.71 -8.20 0.52
C LEU A 67 -13.39 -8.01 1.26
N LEU A 68 -12.25 -8.39 0.67
CA LEU A 68 -10.94 -8.17 1.27
C LEU A 68 -10.64 -6.67 1.44
N ALA A 69 -11.06 -5.84 0.50
CA ALA A 69 -10.91 -4.39 0.61
C ALA A 69 -11.78 -3.79 1.74
N ALA A 70 -12.92 -4.42 2.05
CA ALA A 70 -13.81 -4.03 3.14
C ALA A 70 -13.31 -4.50 4.51
N PHE A 71 -12.71 -5.70 4.60
CA PHE A 71 -12.25 -6.32 5.84
C PHE A 71 -10.77 -6.72 5.79
N PRO A 72 -9.83 -5.80 5.54
CA PRO A 72 -8.43 -6.17 5.31
C PRO A 72 -7.75 -6.71 6.58
N ASP A 73 -8.21 -6.35 7.76
CA ASP A 73 -7.71 -6.85 9.05
C ASP A 73 -8.22 -8.27 9.41
N GLN A 74 -9.29 -8.74 8.76
CA GLN A 74 -9.93 -10.03 9.06
C GLN A 74 -9.40 -11.18 8.21
N VAL A 75 -8.07 -11.27 8.09
CA VAL A 75 -7.40 -12.33 7.32
C VAL A 75 -6.72 -13.31 8.26
N ALA A 76 -7.05 -14.59 8.12
CA ALA A 76 -6.41 -15.67 8.84
C ALA A 76 -5.40 -16.41 7.94
N ARG A 77 -4.25 -16.79 8.51
CA ARG A 77 -3.24 -17.61 7.84
C ARG A 77 -3.31 -19.04 8.34
N ARG A 78 -3.31 -19.99 7.43
CA ARG A 78 -3.19 -21.41 7.76
C ARG A 78 -1.88 -21.67 8.52
N MET A 79 -1.95 -22.43 9.60
CA MET A 79 -0.76 -22.85 10.35
C MET A 79 -0.02 -23.96 9.61
N GLU A 80 1.31 -23.87 9.61
CA GLU A 80 2.17 -24.93 9.06
C GLU A 80 2.20 -26.16 9.99
N PRO A 81 2.50 -27.37 9.48
CA PRO A 81 2.47 -28.60 10.28
C PRO A 81 3.28 -28.52 11.58
N ASP A 82 4.47 -27.92 11.53
CA ASP A 82 5.34 -27.76 12.70
C ASP A 82 4.73 -26.82 13.75
N GLN A 83 4.08 -25.75 13.30
CA GLN A 83 3.37 -24.80 14.19
C GLN A 83 2.17 -25.47 14.85
N VAL A 84 1.44 -26.30 14.10
CA VAL A 84 0.32 -27.08 14.63
C VAL A 84 0.82 -28.11 15.63
N TYR A 85 1.94 -28.76 15.37
CA TYR A 85 2.55 -29.73 16.27
C TYR A 85 2.96 -29.09 17.60
N GLN A 86 3.72 -27.98 17.54
CA GLN A 86 4.12 -27.21 18.73
C GLN A 86 2.90 -26.75 19.54
N TRP A 87 1.90 -26.16 18.86
CA TRP A 87 0.67 -25.73 19.51
C TRP A 87 -0.06 -26.86 20.24
N ARG A 88 -0.11 -28.05 19.63
CA ARG A 88 -0.76 -29.22 20.23
C ARG A 88 0.03 -29.83 21.38
N GLN A 89 1.36 -29.69 21.41
CA GLN A 89 2.15 -30.08 22.57
C GLN A 89 1.82 -29.23 23.79
N GLU A 90 1.67 -27.92 23.58
CA GLU A 90 1.27 -26.98 24.62
C GLU A 90 -0.22 -27.14 25.01
N HIS A 91 -1.06 -27.56 24.05
CA HIS A 91 -2.52 -27.64 24.21
C HIS A 91 -3.09 -29.00 23.76
N PRO A 92 -2.79 -30.10 24.48
CA PRO A 92 -3.13 -31.47 24.06
C PRO A 92 -4.64 -31.75 23.98
N GLN A 93 -5.45 -30.94 24.66
CA GLN A 93 -6.92 -31.03 24.62
C GLN A 93 -7.55 -30.45 23.34
N THR A 94 -6.74 -29.84 22.46
CA THR A 94 -7.23 -29.25 21.22
C THR A 94 -7.64 -30.35 20.24
N SER A 95 -8.92 -30.42 19.90
CA SER A 95 -9.46 -31.36 18.91
C SER A 95 -8.72 -31.27 17.58
N GLY A 96 -8.57 -32.40 16.88
CA GLY A 96 -7.99 -32.45 15.54
C GLY A 96 -8.69 -31.53 14.54
N GLY A 97 -7.97 -31.14 13.50
CA GLY A 97 -8.45 -30.21 12.47
C GLY A 97 -7.35 -29.29 11.97
N ILE A 98 -7.69 -28.50 10.95
CA ILE A 98 -6.79 -27.48 10.40
C ILE A 98 -7.00 -26.20 11.18
N LEU A 99 -5.89 -25.67 11.66
CA LEU A 99 -5.85 -24.47 12.47
C LEU A 99 -5.36 -23.30 11.63
N PHE A 100 -5.95 -22.14 11.89
CA PHE A 100 -5.59 -20.88 11.30
C PHE A 100 -5.22 -19.92 12.41
N ARG A 101 -4.27 -19.05 12.12
CA ARG A 101 -3.88 -17.96 12.99
C ARG A 101 -4.56 -16.69 12.52
N CYS A 102 -5.31 -16.05 13.41
CA CYS A 102 -6.00 -14.79 13.16
C CYS A 102 -5.25 -13.69 13.92
N PRO A 103 -4.85 -12.60 13.24
CA PRO A 103 -4.15 -11.53 13.89
C PRO A 103 -5.12 -10.77 14.79
N VAL A 104 -4.66 -10.39 15.98
CA VAL A 104 -5.45 -9.52 16.86
C VAL A 104 -5.16 -8.09 16.47
N TRP A 105 -6.18 -7.40 15.96
CA TRP A 105 -6.12 -5.98 15.67
C TRP A 105 -6.87 -5.19 16.75
N ASP A 106 -6.42 -5.32 18.00
CA ASP A 106 -6.88 -4.39 19.03
C ASP A 106 -6.16 -3.05 18.88
N ALA A 107 -6.94 -1.98 18.97
CA ALA A 107 -6.47 -0.60 19.05
C ALA A 107 -5.84 -0.31 20.42
N ASP A 108 -6.27 -1.02 21.46
CA ASP A 108 -5.70 -0.92 22.80
C ASP A 108 -4.35 -1.64 22.85
N GLU A 109 -3.31 -0.86 23.12
CA GLU A 109 -1.87 -1.18 23.10
C GLU A 109 -1.47 -2.24 24.15
N HIS A 110 -2.01 -3.44 24.07
CA HIS A 110 -1.52 -4.59 24.84
C HIS A 110 -0.69 -5.49 23.93
N PRO A 111 0.64 -5.27 23.85
CA PRO A 111 1.56 -6.02 22.99
C PRO A 111 1.64 -7.51 23.31
N THR A 112 0.96 -7.96 24.37
CA THR A 112 0.89 -9.34 24.85
C THR A 112 -0.36 -10.10 24.43
N LYS A 113 -1.33 -9.50 23.73
CA LYS A 113 -2.47 -10.26 23.20
C LYS A 113 -2.00 -11.19 22.08
N MET A 114 -1.88 -12.47 22.43
CA MET A 114 -1.55 -13.56 21.51
C MET A 114 -2.57 -13.61 20.36
N PRO A 115 -2.14 -13.93 19.12
CA PRO A 115 -3.06 -14.12 18.01
C PRO A 115 -4.04 -15.25 18.32
N PHE A 116 -5.31 -15.10 17.90
CA PHE A 116 -6.29 -16.15 18.09
C PHE A 116 -5.96 -17.33 17.17
N ILE A 117 -5.98 -18.53 17.74
CA ILE A 117 -6.00 -19.77 16.97
C ILE A 117 -7.45 -20.12 16.70
N ALA A 118 -7.78 -20.33 15.44
CA ALA A 118 -9.14 -20.52 15.00
C ALA A 118 -9.30 -21.72 14.06
N ARG A 119 -10.51 -22.27 14.05
CA ARG A 119 -10.97 -23.28 13.09
C ARG A 119 -12.05 -22.69 12.20
N VAL A 120 -12.17 -23.21 10.98
CA VAL A 120 -13.29 -22.88 10.11
C VAL A 120 -14.55 -23.59 10.63
N SER A 121 -15.69 -22.88 10.67
CA SER A 121 -16.98 -23.48 11.04
C SER A 121 -17.31 -24.70 10.16
N ARG A 122 -17.90 -25.75 10.76
CA ARG A 122 -18.31 -26.96 10.03
C ARG A 122 -19.36 -26.70 8.94
N TYR A 123 -20.07 -25.58 9.05
CA TYR A 123 -21.08 -25.15 8.07
C TYR A 123 -20.50 -24.25 6.98
N CYS A 124 -19.18 -24.08 6.94
CA CYS A 124 -18.53 -23.29 5.91
C CYS A 124 -18.43 -24.10 4.60
N PRO A 125 -18.75 -23.50 3.44
CA PRO A 125 -18.60 -24.18 2.15
C PRO A 125 -17.14 -24.45 1.77
N VAL A 126 -16.20 -23.71 2.39
CA VAL A 126 -14.76 -23.96 2.23
C VAL A 126 -14.36 -25.16 3.08
N ASP A 127 -14.02 -26.27 2.45
CA ASP A 127 -13.43 -27.45 3.12
C ASP A 127 -11.90 -27.28 3.23
N PRO A 128 -11.36 -26.89 4.39
CA PRO A 128 -9.93 -26.66 4.54
C PRO A 128 -9.10 -27.94 4.36
N SER A 129 -9.70 -29.13 4.50
CA SER A 129 -8.96 -30.41 4.40
C SER A 129 -8.57 -30.76 2.98
N ARG A 130 -9.40 -30.37 2.01
CA ARG A 130 -9.16 -30.57 0.57
C ARG A 130 -8.53 -29.33 -0.07
N ASP A 131 -8.76 -28.18 0.52
CA ASP A 131 -8.28 -26.89 0.03
C ASP A 131 -6.85 -26.62 0.50
N THR A 132 -6.02 -26.08 -0.38
CA THR A 132 -4.65 -25.65 -0.07
C THR A 132 -4.55 -24.15 0.18
N ALA A 133 -5.69 -23.44 0.24
CA ALA A 133 -5.74 -22.02 0.56
C ALA A 133 -4.94 -21.70 1.82
N ARG A 134 -3.93 -20.85 1.64
CA ARG A 134 -3.02 -20.43 2.72
C ARG A 134 -3.60 -19.27 3.53
N TYR A 135 -4.45 -18.46 2.91
CA TYR A 135 -5.07 -17.29 3.51
C TYR A 135 -6.58 -17.36 3.31
N LEU A 136 -7.30 -17.04 4.37
CA LEU A 136 -8.75 -16.99 4.41
C LEU A 136 -9.18 -15.64 4.95
N LEU A 137 -10.18 -15.03 4.34
CA LEU A 137 -10.89 -13.89 4.91
C LEU A 137 -12.06 -14.43 5.72
N TYR A 138 -12.28 -13.93 6.92
CA TYR A 138 -13.46 -14.24 7.74
C TYR A 138 -14.25 -12.96 7.99
N THR A 139 -15.54 -13.08 8.33
CA THR A 139 -16.39 -11.92 8.71
C THR A 139 -16.70 -11.90 10.20
N GLU A 140 -16.67 -13.07 10.84
CA GLU A 140 -16.96 -13.21 12.27
C GLU A 140 -16.00 -14.22 12.89
N LEU A 141 -15.56 -13.91 14.11
CA LEU A 141 -14.74 -14.77 14.94
C LEU A 141 -15.44 -14.96 16.29
N THR A 142 -15.91 -16.18 16.57
CA THR A 142 -16.55 -16.51 17.84
C THR A 142 -15.59 -17.27 18.74
N VAL A 143 -15.19 -16.69 19.86
CA VAL A 143 -14.40 -17.36 20.90
C VAL A 143 -15.37 -18.08 21.84
N GLU A 144 -15.21 -19.38 22.00
CA GLU A 144 -16.01 -20.15 22.97
C GLU A 144 -15.51 -19.79 24.38
N ASP A 145 -16.40 -19.27 25.22
CA ASP A 145 -16.09 -18.88 26.60
C ASP A 145 -15.84 -20.15 27.45
N PRO A 146 -14.69 -20.27 28.15
CA PRO A 146 -14.40 -21.44 28.98
C PRO A 146 -15.49 -21.75 30.01
N GLU A 147 -16.20 -20.76 30.53
CA GLU A 147 -17.30 -20.97 31.51
C GLU A 147 -18.49 -21.73 30.92
N GLN A 148 -18.80 -21.53 29.63
CA GLN A 148 -19.85 -22.28 28.95
C GLN A 148 -19.42 -23.71 28.57
N ALA A 149 -18.10 -23.97 28.48
CA ALA A 149 -17.55 -25.30 28.22
C ALA A 149 -17.66 -26.24 29.43
N GLU A 150 -17.57 -25.69 30.65
CA GLU A 150 -17.76 -26.46 31.90
C GLU A 150 -19.18 -26.99 32.04
N VAL A 151 -20.20 -26.20 31.67
CA VAL A 151 -21.61 -26.64 31.65
C VAL A 151 -21.85 -27.78 30.64
N ALA A 152 -21.02 -27.86 29.59
CA ALA A 152 -21.06 -28.93 28.59
C ALA A 152 -20.18 -30.16 28.94
N GLY A 153 -19.61 -30.22 30.14
CA GLY A 153 -18.79 -31.35 30.61
C GLY A 153 -17.45 -31.51 29.89
N LYS A 154 -16.95 -30.46 29.24
CA LYS A 154 -15.65 -30.45 28.55
C LYS A 154 -14.62 -29.78 29.46
N SER A 155 -13.44 -30.40 29.63
CA SER A 155 -12.31 -29.78 30.32
C SER A 155 -12.02 -28.39 29.74
N PRO A 156 -11.57 -27.41 30.54
CA PRO A 156 -11.34 -26.04 30.10
C PRO A 156 -10.36 -26.07 28.91
N THR A 157 -10.94 -25.98 27.72
CA THR A 157 -10.22 -26.13 26.47
C THR A 157 -9.62 -24.78 26.19
N VAL A 158 -8.34 -24.71 25.87
CA VAL A 158 -7.75 -23.46 25.35
C VAL A 158 -8.63 -22.98 24.21
N ALA A 159 -9.18 -21.78 24.34
CA ALA A 159 -10.29 -21.30 23.54
C ALA A 159 -9.87 -21.18 22.07
N VAL A 160 -10.13 -22.23 21.28
CA VAL A 160 -9.99 -22.19 19.83
C VAL A 160 -11.21 -21.49 19.27
N ALA A 161 -11.00 -20.32 18.68
CA ALA A 161 -12.06 -19.56 18.07
C ALA A 161 -12.63 -20.28 16.84
N THR A 162 -13.87 -19.97 16.48
CA THR A 162 -14.51 -20.48 15.26
C THR A 162 -14.76 -19.33 14.30
N MET A 163 -14.24 -19.43 13.07
CA MET A 163 -14.43 -18.45 12.00
C MET A 163 -15.71 -18.74 11.21
N ARG A 164 -16.45 -17.69 10.84
CA ARG A 164 -17.62 -17.74 9.96
C ARG A 164 -17.50 -16.73 8.82
N GLY A 165 -18.34 -16.92 7.79
CA GLY A 165 -18.33 -16.11 6.57
C GLY A 165 -17.00 -16.20 5.82
N VAL A 166 -16.40 -17.39 5.77
CA VAL A 166 -15.03 -17.56 5.31
C VAL A 166 -14.96 -17.63 3.78
N THR A 167 -14.07 -16.84 3.18
CA THR A 167 -13.76 -16.91 1.74
C THR A 167 -12.25 -17.02 1.48
N ARG A 168 -11.90 -17.54 0.31
CA ARG A 168 -10.51 -17.77 -0.12
C ARG A 168 -9.86 -16.48 -0.57
N ILE A 169 -8.60 -16.30 -0.18
CA ILE A 169 -7.80 -15.16 -0.61
C ILE A 169 -6.52 -15.64 -1.28
N GLU A 170 -6.25 -15.12 -2.48
CA GLU A 170 -4.97 -15.33 -3.15
C GLU A 170 -3.89 -14.46 -2.49
N PRO A 171 -2.70 -15.01 -2.18
CA PRO A 171 -1.65 -14.27 -1.45
C PRO A 171 -1.25 -12.95 -2.11
N HIS A 172 -1.29 -12.90 -3.45
CA HIS A 172 -0.89 -11.70 -4.16
C HIS A 172 -1.92 -10.56 -4.00
N TRP A 173 -3.20 -10.86 -3.78
CA TRP A 173 -4.23 -9.84 -3.51
C TRP A 173 -3.87 -9.00 -2.28
N LEU A 174 -3.35 -9.66 -1.23
CA LEU A 174 -2.91 -9.03 0.02
C LEU A 174 -1.81 -7.99 -0.22
N ALA A 175 -0.85 -8.28 -1.09
CA ALA A 175 0.26 -7.37 -1.40
C ALA A 175 -0.17 -6.10 -2.16
N THR A 176 -1.23 -6.18 -2.97
CA THR A 176 -1.71 -5.05 -3.80
C THR A 176 -2.82 -4.23 -3.15
N MET A 177 -3.72 -4.87 -2.43
CA MET A 177 -4.91 -4.22 -1.88
C MET A 177 -4.78 -3.87 -0.40
N GLY A 178 -3.80 -4.45 0.29
CA GLY A 178 -3.60 -4.16 1.69
C GLY A 178 -3.23 -2.68 1.87
N ARG A 179 -4.01 -1.99 2.69
CA ARG A 179 -3.74 -0.60 3.08
C ARG A 179 -2.54 -0.59 4.03
N PRO A 180 -1.60 0.38 3.93
CA PRO A 180 -0.73 0.68 5.07
C PRO A 180 -1.64 0.97 6.28
N PRO A 181 -1.47 0.31 7.44
CA PRO A 181 -0.26 -0.37 7.95
C PRO A 181 -0.20 -1.91 7.81
N LEU A 182 -1.15 -2.55 7.12
CA LEU A 182 -1.24 -4.02 7.08
C LEU A 182 -0.20 -4.69 6.18
N VAL A 183 0.28 -3.97 5.17
CA VAL A 183 1.33 -4.46 4.27
C VAL A 183 2.63 -3.75 4.57
N ARG A 184 3.68 -4.53 4.81
CA ARG A 184 5.06 -4.07 4.94
C ARG A 184 5.85 -4.50 3.72
N TYR A 185 6.53 -3.54 3.10
CA TYR A 185 7.42 -3.78 1.98
C TYR A 185 8.81 -4.10 2.51
N GLY A 186 9.30 -5.29 2.21
CA GLY A 186 10.64 -5.76 2.50
C GLY A 186 11.63 -5.44 1.39
N GLU A 187 12.76 -6.12 1.42
CA GLU A 187 13.87 -5.94 0.50
C GLU A 187 13.47 -6.04 -1.00
N VAL A 188 14.24 -5.33 -1.82
CA VAL A 188 14.20 -5.46 -3.28
C VAL A 188 15.02 -6.68 -3.68
N VAL A 189 14.40 -7.61 -4.39
CA VAL A 189 15.02 -8.88 -4.83
C VAL A 189 15.69 -8.68 -6.18
N GLY A 190 16.93 -8.18 -6.17
CA GLY A 190 17.72 -7.93 -7.38
C GLY A 190 18.05 -9.18 -8.20
N GLU A 191 18.10 -10.35 -7.55
CA GLU A 191 18.45 -11.65 -8.17
C GLU A 191 17.47 -12.09 -9.26
N LEU A 192 16.18 -11.73 -9.12
CA LEU A 192 15.16 -12.07 -10.13
C LEU A 192 15.26 -11.15 -11.35
N ALA A 193 15.32 -9.84 -11.11
CA ALA A 193 15.62 -8.83 -12.11
C ALA A 193 15.92 -7.49 -11.40
N PRO A 194 16.81 -6.66 -11.96
CA PRO A 194 17.05 -5.32 -11.42
C PRO A 194 15.80 -4.43 -11.58
N PRO A 195 15.58 -3.49 -10.64
CA PRO A 195 14.56 -2.46 -10.80
C PRO A 195 14.73 -1.68 -12.09
N ARG A 196 13.62 -1.40 -12.76
CA ARG A 196 13.62 -0.64 -14.02
C ARG A 196 12.32 0.12 -14.18
N TYR A 197 12.37 1.14 -15.01
CA TYR A 197 11.18 1.87 -15.39
C TYR A 197 10.31 1.05 -16.35
N ASP A 198 9.02 1.05 -16.11
CA ASP A 198 8.01 0.43 -16.97
C ASP A 198 7.19 1.53 -17.65
N ALA A 199 7.29 1.60 -18.97
CA ALA A 199 6.63 2.64 -19.76
C ALA A 199 5.11 2.51 -19.80
N GLN A 200 4.57 1.29 -19.64
CA GLN A 200 3.13 1.05 -19.61
C GLN A 200 2.54 1.53 -18.27
N MET A 201 3.23 1.24 -17.17
CA MET A 201 2.80 1.62 -15.81
C MET A 201 3.22 3.05 -15.42
N ASP A 202 4.07 3.70 -16.21
CA ASP A 202 4.63 5.03 -15.96
C ASP A 202 5.35 5.15 -14.60
N GLN A 203 6.03 4.07 -14.18
CA GLN A 203 6.60 3.95 -12.85
C GLN A 203 7.87 3.09 -12.84
N VAL A 204 8.72 3.32 -11.85
CA VAL A 204 9.83 2.41 -11.54
C VAL A 204 9.28 1.19 -10.82
N MET A 205 9.51 0.03 -11.41
CA MET A 205 9.03 -1.27 -10.96
C MET A 205 10.19 -2.12 -10.43
N ALA A 206 9.92 -2.97 -9.46
CA ALA A 206 10.90 -3.85 -8.84
C ALA A 206 10.26 -5.16 -8.34
N TRP A 207 11.07 -6.20 -8.18
CA TRP A 207 10.69 -7.40 -7.43
C TRP A 207 10.85 -7.13 -5.94
N ILE A 208 9.77 -7.21 -5.17
CA ILE A 208 9.77 -6.80 -3.76
C ILE A 208 9.23 -7.94 -2.90
N ARG A 209 9.89 -8.21 -1.77
CA ARG A 209 9.32 -9.06 -0.73
C ARG A 209 8.24 -8.28 0.00
N THR A 210 7.11 -8.90 0.26
CA THR A 210 6.02 -8.26 1.00
C THR A 210 5.62 -9.11 2.18
N PHE A 211 5.18 -8.44 3.24
CA PHE A 211 4.72 -9.07 4.46
C PHE A 211 3.34 -8.53 4.81
N TYR A 212 2.48 -9.41 5.32
CA TYR A 212 1.12 -9.07 5.71
C TYR A 212 0.94 -9.15 7.23
N SER A 213 0.08 -8.29 7.76
CA SER A 213 -0.30 -8.24 9.18
C SER A 213 0.86 -7.80 10.12
N ARG A 214 0.52 -7.54 11.38
CA ARG A 214 1.46 -7.28 12.49
C ARG A 214 2.47 -8.42 12.68
N GLU A 215 2.04 -9.64 12.41
CA GLU A 215 2.90 -10.83 12.47
C GLU A 215 3.88 -10.96 11.30
N ALA A 216 3.85 -10.02 10.35
CA ALA A 216 4.74 -9.99 9.18
C ALA A 216 4.77 -11.33 8.42
N TRP A 217 3.60 -11.87 8.10
CA TRP A 217 3.48 -13.11 7.33
C TRP A 217 4.07 -12.93 5.93
N PRO A 218 5.04 -13.78 5.51
CA PRO A 218 5.67 -13.62 4.22
C PRO A 218 4.68 -13.90 3.09
N LEU A 219 4.60 -12.97 2.15
CA LEU A 219 3.87 -13.11 0.90
C LEU A 219 4.85 -13.47 -0.23
N PRO A 220 4.35 -14.07 -1.33
CA PRO A 220 5.17 -14.31 -2.51
C PRO A 220 5.81 -13.01 -3.04
N VAL A 221 7.05 -13.12 -3.53
CA VAL A 221 7.76 -12.00 -4.17
C VAL A 221 6.98 -11.53 -5.40
N ARG A 222 6.88 -10.22 -5.59
CA ARG A 222 6.04 -9.66 -6.66
C ARG A 222 6.70 -8.50 -7.40
N TRP A 223 6.45 -8.45 -8.70
CA TRP A 223 6.73 -7.30 -9.55
C TRP A 223 5.69 -6.21 -9.30
N MET A 224 6.12 -5.09 -8.71
CA MET A 224 5.23 -3.99 -8.36
C MET A 224 5.98 -2.64 -8.34
N PRO A 225 5.27 -1.50 -8.26
CA PRO A 225 5.93 -0.19 -8.15
C PRO A 225 6.85 -0.14 -6.94
N LEU A 226 8.04 0.43 -7.12
CA LEU A 226 9.02 0.60 -6.05
C LEU A 226 8.42 1.51 -4.95
N PRO A 227 8.12 0.97 -3.75
CA PRO A 227 7.51 1.75 -2.67
C PRO A 227 8.46 2.85 -2.21
N SER A 228 7.92 3.93 -1.66
CA SER A 228 8.74 5.04 -1.16
C SER A 228 9.61 4.64 0.02
N VAL A 229 9.13 3.71 0.84
CA VAL A 229 9.84 3.23 2.02
C VAL A 229 9.81 1.71 2.01
N ILE A 230 10.97 1.12 2.26
CA ILE A 230 11.16 -0.31 2.46
C ILE A 230 11.65 -0.54 3.88
N GLN A 231 11.21 -1.64 4.47
CA GLN A 231 11.61 -2.12 5.77
C GLN A 231 12.44 -3.40 5.63
N GLU A 232 13.77 -3.28 5.65
CA GLU A 232 14.66 -4.45 5.64
C GLU A 232 14.65 -5.17 6.98
N SER A 233 14.53 -4.44 8.09
CA SER A 233 14.50 -5.00 9.43
C SER A 233 13.50 -4.25 10.31
N PRO A 234 13.11 -4.80 11.48
CA PRO A 234 12.20 -4.12 12.41
C PRO A 234 12.62 -2.69 12.76
N THR A 235 13.92 -2.40 12.75
CA THR A 235 14.51 -1.12 13.14
C THR A 235 15.01 -0.27 11.96
N ARG A 236 15.14 -0.85 10.76
CA ARG A 236 15.73 -0.17 9.59
C ARG A 236 14.68 0.09 8.52
N LEU A 237 14.31 1.35 8.38
CA LEU A 237 13.52 1.88 7.27
C LEU A 237 14.46 2.57 6.27
N ILE A 238 14.25 2.29 4.98
CA ILE A 238 15.05 2.85 3.89
C ILE A 238 14.13 3.63 2.96
N ASP A 239 14.44 4.92 2.80
CA ASP A 239 13.78 5.77 1.81
C ASP A 239 14.33 5.46 0.40
N GLN A 240 13.42 5.05 -0.49
CA GLN A 240 13.72 4.66 -1.87
C GLN A 240 13.47 5.80 -2.87
N ARG A 241 13.01 6.98 -2.43
CA ARG A 241 12.70 8.10 -3.34
C ARG A 241 13.90 8.49 -4.20
N GLU A 242 15.09 8.60 -3.59
CA GLU A 242 16.30 8.92 -4.33
C GLU A 242 16.62 7.83 -5.36
N ARG A 243 16.46 6.55 -5.01
CA ARG A 243 16.69 5.43 -5.94
C ARG A 243 15.70 5.45 -7.10
N ARG A 244 14.42 5.73 -6.84
CA ARG A 244 13.39 5.90 -7.88
C ARG A 244 13.74 7.03 -8.83
N LEU A 245 14.15 8.18 -8.32
CA LEU A 245 14.58 9.31 -9.13
C LEU A 245 15.78 8.96 -10.00
N CYS A 246 16.78 8.25 -9.46
CA CYS A 246 17.92 7.77 -10.24
C CYS A 246 17.50 6.86 -11.39
N LEU A 247 16.64 5.87 -11.12
CA LEU A 247 16.16 4.92 -12.12
C LEU A 247 15.28 5.59 -13.18
N PHE A 248 14.40 6.51 -12.76
CA PHE A 248 13.60 7.31 -13.68
C PHE A 248 14.48 8.20 -14.57
N ALA A 249 15.44 8.91 -13.98
CA ALA A 249 16.40 9.73 -14.70
C ALA A 249 17.20 8.92 -15.73
N ARG A 250 17.65 7.72 -15.34
CA ARG A 250 18.35 6.80 -16.23
C ARG A 250 17.46 6.39 -17.40
N ALA A 251 16.25 5.93 -17.09
CA ALA A 251 15.26 5.52 -18.07
C ALA A 251 14.89 6.66 -19.04
N LEU A 252 14.89 7.90 -18.57
CA LEU A 252 14.66 9.07 -19.40
C LEU A 252 15.81 9.29 -20.41
N LEU A 253 17.07 9.18 -19.97
CA LEU A 253 18.24 9.28 -20.86
C LEU A 253 18.34 8.09 -21.84
N GLU A 254 17.83 6.92 -21.43
CA GLU A 254 17.78 5.69 -22.24
C GLU A 254 16.53 5.59 -23.12
N ARG A 255 15.70 6.66 -23.19
CA ARG A 255 14.46 6.74 -24.00
C ARG A 255 13.37 5.76 -23.63
N GLN A 256 13.44 5.16 -22.44
CA GLN A 256 12.40 4.26 -21.94
C GLN A 256 11.18 5.06 -21.45
N VAL A 257 11.40 6.26 -20.92
CA VAL A 257 10.30 7.17 -20.50
C VAL A 257 9.65 7.83 -21.72
N LEU A 258 10.46 8.32 -22.64
CA LEU A 258 10.02 9.02 -23.84
C LEU A 258 10.82 8.52 -25.04
N ALA A 259 10.16 7.84 -25.97
CA ALA A 259 10.85 7.26 -27.13
C ALA A 259 11.53 8.34 -28.01
N SER A 260 11.07 9.58 -27.98
CA SER A 260 11.62 10.71 -28.75
C SER A 260 12.67 11.53 -28.00
N PHE A 261 12.99 11.19 -26.75
CA PHE A 261 13.95 11.92 -25.94
C PHE A 261 14.92 10.97 -25.21
N PRO A 262 16.24 11.18 -25.29
CA PRO A 262 16.95 12.19 -26.09
C PRO A 262 16.77 12.03 -27.61
N PRO A 263 17.13 13.06 -28.40
CA PRO A 263 17.28 12.91 -29.85
C PRO A 263 18.19 11.74 -30.19
N MET A 264 17.87 11.01 -31.27
CA MET A 264 18.60 9.81 -31.71
C MET A 264 20.10 10.06 -31.85
N GLU A 265 20.45 11.27 -32.28
CA GLU A 265 21.82 11.73 -32.52
C GLU A 265 22.63 11.81 -31.21
N CYS A 266 21.97 11.96 -30.06
CA CYS A 266 22.60 12.09 -28.76
C CYS A 266 22.78 10.75 -28.02
N CYS A 267 21.97 9.73 -28.30
CA CYS A 267 21.85 8.52 -27.48
C CYS A 267 23.12 7.67 -27.33
N GLY A 268 24.07 7.77 -28.27
CA GLY A 268 25.39 7.11 -28.18
C GLY A 268 26.53 8.02 -27.71
N ARG A 269 26.25 9.32 -27.51
CA ARG A 269 27.26 10.35 -27.25
C ARG A 269 27.15 10.97 -25.87
N LEU A 270 26.22 10.49 -25.03
CA LEU A 270 26.04 11.02 -23.68
C LEU A 270 27.30 10.82 -22.83
N ARG A 271 27.72 11.89 -22.14
CA ARG A 271 28.86 11.94 -21.23
C ARG A 271 28.44 12.70 -19.97
N PRO A 272 28.40 12.06 -18.79
CA PRO A 272 28.76 10.68 -18.50
C PRO A 272 27.75 9.66 -19.08
N SER A 273 28.09 8.37 -19.02
CA SER A 273 27.15 7.30 -19.39
C SER A 273 25.92 7.33 -18.47
N SER A 274 24.73 7.06 -19.00
CA SER A 274 23.50 6.89 -18.21
C SER A 274 23.66 5.81 -17.12
N ALA A 275 24.58 4.87 -17.32
CA ALA A 275 24.93 3.84 -16.35
C ALA A 275 25.45 4.42 -15.02
N VAL A 276 25.91 5.68 -14.96
CA VAL A 276 26.27 6.34 -13.69
C VAL A 276 25.08 6.45 -12.73
N LEU A 277 23.85 6.49 -13.26
CA LEU A 277 22.61 6.46 -12.50
C LEU A 277 22.25 5.00 -12.16
N THR A 278 23.10 4.35 -11.36
CA THR A 278 22.88 2.95 -10.94
C THR A 278 21.93 2.83 -9.76
N TRP A 279 21.43 1.60 -9.60
CA TRP A 279 20.57 1.13 -8.51
C TRP A 279 21.36 0.51 -7.33
N ASP A 280 22.70 0.53 -7.40
CA ASP A 280 23.60 -0.46 -6.81
C ASP A 280 23.29 -0.81 -5.34
N THR A 281 22.71 -1.99 -5.12
CA THR A 281 22.37 -2.57 -3.81
C THR A 281 23.57 -3.09 -3.03
N ASP A 282 24.66 -3.37 -3.75
CA ASP A 282 25.82 -4.04 -3.20
C ASP A 282 26.63 -3.13 -2.27
N LEU A 283 26.34 -1.82 -2.30
CA LEU A 283 26.93 -0.84 -1.40
C LEU A 283 26.43 -0.96 0.05
N GLU A 284 25.29 -1.63 0.29
CA GLU A 284 24.68 -1.68 1.63
C GLU A 284 24.93 -3.01 2.38
N HIS A 285 25.37 -4.06 1.70
CA HIS A 285 25.59 -5.40 2.27
C HIS A 285 27.05 -5.69 2.64
N SER A 286 27.97 -4.78 2.30
CA SER A 286 29.40 -4.93 2.60
C SER A 286 29.69 -4.46 4.03
N SER A 287 29.56 -5.37 5.01
CA SER A 287 29.64 -5.09 6.46
C SER A 287 31.04 -4.71 6.98
N GLY A 288 31.88 -4.02 6.20
CA GLY A 288 33.27 -3.77 6.63
C GLY A 288 34.09 -2.75 5.85
N SER A 289 33.51 -1.97 4.93
CA SER A 289 34.29 -0.96 4.19
C SER A 289 33.49 0.31 4.01
N ALA A 290 34.13 1.46 4.25
CA ALA A 290 33.57 2.80 4.25
C ALA A 290 32.44 2.98 3.23
N ALA A 291 31.28 3.48 3.68
CA ALA A 291 30.10 3.71 2.88
C ALA A 291 30.49 4.35 1.53
N ARG A 292 30.46 3.55 0.46
CA ARG A 292 30.83 4.04 -0.86
C ARG A 292 29.79 5.07 -1.28
N VAL A 293 30.28 6.27 -1.58
CA VAL A 293 29.46 7.34 -2.12
C VAL A 293 28.85 6.85 -3.45
N PRO A 294 27.52 6.91 -3.64
CA PRO A 294 26.88 6.49 -4.88
C PRO A 294 27.56 7.11 -6.11
N ALA A 295 27.79 6.34 -7.17
CA ALA A 295 28.55 6.76 -8.35
C ALA A 295 28.03 8.09 -8.93
N TYR A 296 26.70 8.28 -8.99
CA TYR A 296 26.09 9.51 -9.49
C TYR A 296 26.53 10.77 -8.73
N ARG A 297 26.86 10.68 -7.43
CA ARG A 297 27.28 11.85 -6.64
C ARG A 297 28.66 12.38 -7.05
N GLN A 298 29.44 11.59 -7.78
CA GLN A 298 30.75 11.98 -8.30
C GLN A 298 30.63 12.77 -9.61
N HIS A 299 29.45 12.78 -10.24
CA HIS A 299 29.23 13.43 -11.53
C HIS A 299 28.29 14.63 -11.39
N ARG A 300 28.82 15.84 -11.65
CA ARG A 300 28.05 17.10 -11.59
C ARG A 300 26.77 17.05 -12.43
N ALA A 301 26.84 16.48 -13.64
CA ALA A 301 25.69 16.31 -14.53
C ALA A 301 24.56 15.53 -13.86
N ALA A 302 24.88 14.40 -13.22
CA ALA A 302 23.90 13.57 -12.54
C ALA A 302 23.33 14.20 -11.28
N VAL A 303 24.17 14.88 -10.48
CA VAL A 303 23.71 15.58 -9.28
C VAL A 303 22.71 16.69 -9.62
N LEU A 304 23.01 17.54 -10.60
CA LEU A 304 22.13 18.64 -11.01
C LEU A 304 20.85 18.11 -11.65
N TRP A 305 20.95 17.09 -12.51
CA TRP A 305 19.80 16.41 -13.10
C TRP A 305 18.83 15.88 -12.04
N LEU A 306 19.34 15.17 -11.04
CA LEU A 306 18.52 14.63 -9.95
C LEU A 306 17.99 15.73 -9.03
N ALA A 307 18.73 16.81 -8.81
CA ALA A 307 18.29 17.96 -8.03
C ALA A 307 17.10 18.66 -8.70
N ALA A 308 17.14 18.86 -10.03
CA ALA A 308 16.05 19.44 -10.80
C ALA A 308 14.79 18.56 -10.74
N LEU A 309 14.92 17.26 -11.00
CA LEU A 309 13.80 16.31 -10.91
C LEU A 309 13.20 16.27 -9.50
N ARG A 310 14.04 16.25 -8.46
CA ARG A 310 13.61 16.24 -7.06
C ARG A 310 12.86 17.51 -6.67
N ARG A 311 13.36 18.68 -7.09
CA ARG A 311 12.76 19.98 -6.79
C ARG A 311 11.32 20.08 -7.30
N HIS A 312 11.07 19.51 -8.48
CA HIS A 312 9.77 19.52 -9.13
C HIS A 312 8.96 18.23 -8.93
N ARG A 313 9.47 17.28 -8.12
CA ARG A 313 8.85 15.96 -7.85
C ARG A 313 8.50 15.19 -9.12
N VAL A 314 9.36 15.26 -10.12
CA VAL A 314 9.18 14.58 -11.40
C VAL A 314 9.72 13.16 -11.30
N GLU A 315 8.81 12.21 -11.09
CA GLU A 315 9.11 10.78 -10.97
C GLU A 315 8.39 9.94 -12.05
N ARG A 316 7.57 10.58 -12.89
CA ARG A 316 6.73 9.94 -13.92
C ARG A 316 6.74 10.75 -15.21
N ARG A 317 6.49 10.10 -16.34
CA ARG A 317 6.29 10.70 -17.66
C ARG A 317 5.19 11.76 -17.62
N CYS A 318 4.04 11.49 -17.01
CA CYS A 318 2.96 12.48 -16.93
C CYS A 318 3.42 13.76 -16.22
N THR A 319 4.09 13.64 -15.06
CA THR A 319 4.60 14.78 -14.30
C THR A 319 5.69 15.55 -15.05
N LEU A 320 6.51 14.86 -15.85
CA LEU A 320 7.53 15.49 -16.69
C LEU A 320 6.89 16.34 -17.79
N LEU A 321 5.89 15.78 -18.49
CA LEU A 321 5.19 16.47 -19.57
C LEU A 321 4.44 17.71 -19.06
N GLU A 322 3.76 17.58 -17.91
CA GLU A 322 3.13 18.74 -17.26
C GLU A 322 4.16 19.82 -16.88
N GLN A 323 5.33 19.42 -16.41
CA GLN A 323 6.39 20.37 -16.08
C GLN A 323 6.95 21.05 -17.34
N TRP A 324 7.13 20.34 -18.45
CA TRP A 324 7.53 20.94 -19.73
C TRP A 324 6.48 21.85 -20.36
N GLN A 325 5.19 21.60 -20.10
CA GLN A 325 4.13 22.53 -20.51
C GLN A 325 4.21 23.86 -19.73
N ARG A 326 4.56 23.80 -18.43
CA ARG A 326 4.72 24.99 -17.58
C ARG A 326 6.02 25.74 -17.87
N ASP A 327 7.10 25.00 -18.05
CA ASP A 327 8.43 25.52 -18.33
C ASP A 327 9.08 24.69 -19.45
N PRO A 328 8.99 25.16 -20.71
CA PRO A 328 9.58 24.47 -21.85
C PRO A 328 11.10 24.35 -21.77
N GLN A 329 11.78 25.13 -20.91
CA GLN A 329 13.23 25.09 -20.71
C GLN A 329 13.64 24.15 -19.56
N PHE A 330 12.68 23.55 -18.85
CA PHE A 330 12.97 22.64 -17.75
C PHE A 330 13.87 21.47 -18.20
N LEU A 331 14.92 21.20 -17.43
CA LEU A 331 15.99 20.22 -17.69
C LEU A 331 16.94 20.54 -18.84
N LEU A 332 16.82 21.67 -19.57
CA LEU A 332 17.74 21.97 -20.66
C LEU A 332 19.18 22.07 -20.15
N ASP A 333 19.43 22.96 -19.17
CA ASP A 333 20.77 23.22 -18.65
C ASP A 333 21.39 21.96 -18.06
N GLU A 334 20.61 21.19 -17.32
CA GLU A 334 21.07 19.93 -16.76
C GLU A 334 21.33 18.90 -17.85
N PHE A 335 20.51 18.83 -18.91
CA PHE A 335 20.70 17.88 -20.02
C PHE A 335 21.94 18.21 -20.84
N LEU A 336 22.25 19.49 -21.06
CA LEU A 336 23.43 19.92 -21.81
C LEU A 336 24.72 19.42 -21.17
N LEU A 337 24.76 19.25 -19.83
CA LEU A 337 25.89 18.65 -19.14
C LEU A 337 26.12 17.18 -19.48
N TRP A 338 25.12 16.50 -20.05
CA TRP A 338 25.22 15.13 -20.54
C TRP A 338 25.63 15.06 -22.01
N VAL A 339 25.65 16.19 -22.74
CA VAL A 339 25.86 16.22 -24.19
C VAL A 339 27.21 16.85 -24.51
N PRO A 340 27.98 16.31 -25.48
CA PRO A 340 29.24 16.93 -25.91
C PRO A 340 29.01 18.37 -26.40
N ALA A 341 30.00 19.25 -26.16
CA ALA A 341 29.91 20.67 -26.52
C ALA A 341 29.55 20.92 -28.00
N SER A 342 29.96 20.03 -28.91
CA SER A 342 29.66 20.12 -30.34
C SER A 342 28.16 20.09 -30.68
N ASP A 343 27.34 19.42 -29.87
CA ASP A 343 25.90 19.26 -30.14
C ASP A 343 25.03 20.20 -29.30
N GLN A 344 25.62 20.89 -28.31
CA GLN A 344 24.88 21.73 -27.35
C GLN A 344 24.15 22.90 -28.02
N GLU A 345 24.80 23.61 -28.95
CA GLU A 345 24.18 24.77 -29.62
C GLU A 345 22.95 24.38 -30.45
N VAL A 346 23.06 23.28 -31.20
CA VAL A 346 21.97 22.76 -32.03
C VAL A 346 20.80 22.34 -31.14
N LEU A 347 21.10 21.69 -30.03
CA LEU A 347 20.10 21.25 -29.09
C LEU A 347 19.39 22.43 -28.39
N GLN A 348 20.13 23.43 -27.92
CA GLN A 348 19.57 24.63 -27.30
C GLN A 348 18.59 25.33 -28.24
N LYS A 349 18.96 25.50 -29.53
CA LYS A 349 18.11 26.14 -30.54
C LYS A 349 16.81 25.37 -30.79
N ASN A 350 16.88 24.03 -30.76
CA ASN A 350 15.76 23.16 -31.10
C ASN A 350 14.95 22.67 -29.87
N TRP A 351 15.40 22.97 -28.65
CA TRP A 351 14.85 22.41 -27.41
C TRP A 351 13.34 22.63 -27.26
N THR A 352 12.91 23.89 -27.37
CA THR A 352 11.49 24.27 -27.18
C THR A 352 10.58 23.65 -28.23
N SER A 353 11.05 23.57 -29.48
CA SER A 353 10.31 22.94 -30.57
C SER A 353 10.17 21.45 -30.32
N MET A 354 11.25 20.80 -29.88
CA MET A 354 11.26 19.38 -29.51
C MET A 354 10.31 19.09 -28.35
N THR A 355 10.42 19.80 -27.22
CA THR A 355 9.55 19.57 -26.06
C THR A 355 8.08 19.82 -26.39
N ALA A 356 7.77 20.83 -27.21
CA ALA A 356 6.41 21.09 -27.68
C ALA A 356 5.86 19.98 -28.59
N VAL A 357 6.68 19.37 -29.46
CA VAL A 357 6.26 18.21 -30.27
C VAL A 357 5.99 17.00 -29.38
N ILE A 358 6.86 16.73 -28.39
CA ILE A 358 6.71 15.61 -27.45
C ILE A 358 5.44 15.74 -26.61
N CYS A 359 5.15 16.95 -26.13
CA CYS A 359 3.94 17.21 -25.35
C CYS A 359 2.67 16.97 -26.18
N ARG A 360 2.66 17.37 -27.46
CA ARG A 360 1.52 17.17 -28.37
C ARG A 360 1.30 15.71 -28.77
N SER A 361 2.37 14.98 -29.11
CA SER A 361 2.24 13.55 -29.45
C SER A 361 1.74 12.70 -28.27
N SER A 362 2.08 13.12 -27.06
CA SER A 362 1.63 12.46 -25.82
C SER A 362 0.16 12.72 -25.50
N SER A 363 -0.41 13.88 -25.87
CA SER A 363 -1.85 14.14 -25.70
C SER A 363 -2.69 13.34 -26.68
N GLU A 364 -2.27 13.23 -27.94
CA GLU A 364 -3.00 12.47 -28.97
C GLU A 364 -3.07 10.97 -28.65
N THR A 365 -2.02 10.42 -28.03
CA THR A 365 -2.00 9.02 -27.60
C THR A 365 -2.99 8.76 -26.45
N ARG A 366 -3.26 9.78 -25.62
CA ARG A 366 -4.18 9.70 -24.49
C ARG A 366 -5.65 9.79 -24.91
N GLU A 367 -5.95 10.43 -26.04
CA GLU A 367 -7.32 10.52 -26.60
C GLU A 367 -7.73 9.27 -27.40
N ARG A 368 -6.76 8.44 -27.80
CA ARG A 368 -7.00 7.21 -28.59
C ARG A 368 -7.07 5.93 -27.77
N ALA A 369 -6.69 5.98 -26.50
CA ALA A 369 -6.73 4.86 -25.56
C ALA A 369 -7.88 5.07 -24.57
#